data_AF-A0A4Q2XXQ4-F1
#
_entry.id   AF-A0A4Q2XXQ4-F1
#
_cell.length_a   1.000
_cell.length_b   1.000
_cell.length_c   1.000
_cell.angle_alpha   90.00
_cell.angle_beta   90.00
_cell.angle_gamma   90.00
#
_symmetry.space_group_name_H-M   'P 1'
#
loop_
_entity.id
_entity.type
_entity.pdbx_description
1 polymer ?
#
loop_
_entity_poly.entity_id
_entity_poly.type
_entity_poly.pdbx_seq_one_letter_code
_entity_poly.pdbx_strand_id
1 'polypeptide(L)'
;FPEAAALGKPVVGRELDIHPQPGNHPLYRSILVPEEWIPAGDLRRHLSRHLHETHRLYRRVLQPEEIDAAMGTLRHGGHVDFGNLTETLQRGILMRLRDDPSLRPVIGGKPADEWLREALGQPPASYTGEGIPEEAYGDELISCYGSLAGRPDEPMGNLAPESVLDAYLSPENFHFLRTCPTRIRAVIFDIYGTLLISPPGAVKADPAFDPVLRDILSASGHDLGASPTSVLHAAVRHHHAESGHAHPEIDLLRIWQEVLGTAEDLTDLVTKIEKAWHPCQPMPRARETLLRLSGEGVMLGVLSNAQANTLPTLDGILGPVTPLLAPELTTLSYHHGIAKPSPELFRMLARRLEDHGISPAETLFVGNDPRQDILPAQEAGFRTALFAGHPGSVRPGVCTPDLTLRSLSEIPSATSSF
;
A
#
# COMPACT_ATOMS: atom_id res chain seq x y z
N PHE A 1 -13.38 25.76 14.97
CA PHE A 1 -13.33 26.94 15.86
C PHE A 1 -14.27 26.85 17.07
N PRO A 2 -15.58 26.51 16.92
CA PRO A 2 -16.53 26.55 18.04
C PRO A 2 -16.22 25.57 19.18
N GLU A 3 -15.76 24.36 18.86
CA GLU A 3 -15.43 23.33 19.87
C GLU A 3 -14.24 23.71 20.74
N ALA A 4 -13.14 24.20 20.13
CA ALA A 4 -11.96 24.63 20.87
C ALA A 4 -12.27 25.80 21.81
N ALA A 5 -13.08 26.74 21.34
CA ALA A 5 -13.59 27.85 22.14
C ALA A 5 -14.49 27.40 23.29
N ALA A 6 -15.43 26.48 23.03
CA ALA A 6 -16.30 25.90 24.07
C ALA A 6 -15.50 25.14 25.15
N LEU A 7 -14.34 24.60 24.78
CA LEU A 7 -13.42 23.91 25.69
C LEU A 7 -12.38 24.83 26.34
N GLY A 8 -12.42 26.15 26.07
CA GLY A 8 -11.45 27.11 26.60
C GLY A 8 -10.01 26.83 26.15
N LYS A 9 -9.83 26.22 24.97
CA LYS A 9 -8.51 25.87 24.42
C LYS A 9 -8.13 26.82 23.29
N PRO A 10 -6.85 27.22 23.18
CA PRO A 10 -6.36 27.98 22.04
C PRO A 10 -6.47 27.13 20.76
N VAL A 11 -6.84 27.79 19.66
CA VAL A 11 -6.82 27.16 18.34
C VAL A 11 -5.43 27.32 17.76
N VAL A 12 -4.73 26.22 17.59
CA VAL A 12 -3.42 26.15 16.92
C VAL A 12 -3.62 25.37 15.62
N GLY A 13 -3.11 25.89 14.51
CA GLY A 13 -3.31 25.24 13.22
C GLY A 13 -2.49 25.86 12.10
N ARG A 14 -2.61 25.26 10.92
CA ARG A 14 -1.98 25.78 9.71
C ARG A 14 -2.85 26.89 9.10
N GLU A 15 -2.24 28.00 8.73
CA GLU A 15 -2.87 29.05 7.92
C GLU A 15 -3.07 28.50 6.50
N LEU A 16 -4.33 28.44 6.05
CA LEU A 16 -4.70 28.02 4.69
C LEU A 16 -5.33 29.22 3.97
N ASP A 17 -5.02 29.42 2.69
CA ASP A 17 -5.47 30.57 1.87
C ASP A 17 -7.00 30.61 1.58
N ILE A 18 -7.80 29.82 2.28
CA ILE A 18 -9.23 29.60 2.01
C ILE A 18 -10.17 30.32 2.98
N HIS A 19 -9.68 31.06 3.98
CA HIS A 19 -10.54 31.74 4.95
C HIS A 19 -10.15 33.20 5.22
N PRO A 20 -11.10 34.16 5.10
CA PRO A 20 -10.96 35.47 5.74
C PRO A 20 -10.98 35.25 7.26
N GLN A 21 -9.93 35.69 7.96
CA GLN A 21 -9.68 35.35 9.36
C GLN A 21 -10.69 36.02 10.32
N PRO A 22 -11.48 35.26 11.12
CA PRO A 22 -12.34 35.86 12.14
C PRO A 22 -11.72 35.81 13.56
N GLY A 23 -10.39 35.85 13.69
CA GLY A 23 -9.78 35.91 15.03
C GLY A 23 -8.24 35.89 15.04
N ASN A 24 -7.67 36.47 16.09
CA ASN A 24 -6.22 36.53 16.35
C ASN A 24 -5.71 35.16 16.86
N HIS A 25 -5.85 34.11 16.05
CA HIS A 25 -5.45 32.76 16.41
C HIS A 25 -3.97 32.52 16.05
N PRO A 26 -3.21 31.77 16.87
CA PRO A 26 -1.85 31.37 16.53
C PRO A 26 -1.84 30.33 15.41
N LEU A 27 -1.81 30.81 14.17
CA LEU A 27 -1.69 30.00 12.96
C LEU A 27 -0.26 30.03 12.41
N TYR A 28 0.20 28.90 11.88
CA TYR A 28 1.51 28.80 11.21
C TYR A 28 1.37 28.56 9.71
N ARG A 29 2.27 29.11 8.90
CA ARG A 29 2.27 28.90 7.44
C ARG A 29 2.95 27.59 7.03
N SER A 30 4.09 27.30 7.66
CA SER A 30 4.93 26.14 7.34
C SER A 30 5.68 25.65 8.57
N ILE A 31 6.05 24.37 8.54
CA ILE A 31 6.95 23.76 9.51
C ILE A 31 8.22 23.41 8.75
N LEU A 32 9.22 24.27 8.85
CA LEU A 32 10.46 24.14 8.10
C LEU A 32 11.38 23.09 8.73
N VAL A 33 11.82 22.14 7.92
CA VAL A 33 12.84 21.15 8.28
C VAL A 33 14.00 21.24 7.28
N PRO A 34 15.25 21.05 7.73
CA PRO A 34 16.40 21.02 6.82
C PRO A 34 16.22 19.94 5.75
N GLU A 35 16.49 20.27 4.49
CA GLU A 35 16.40 19.32 3.38
C GLU A 35 17.34 18.13 3.58
N GLU A 36 18.48 18.34 4.22
CA GLU A 36 19.47 17.30 4.59
C GLU A 36 18.93 16.19 5.51
N TRP A 37 17.76 16.39 6.14
CA TRP A 37 17.09 15.33 6.89
C TRP A 37 16.41 14.30 5.98
N ILE A 38 16.22 14.65 4.71
CA ILE A 38 15.68 13.77 3.68
C ILE A 38 16.87 13.10 2.96
N PRO A 39 16.83 11.78 2.72
CA PRO A 39 17.89 11.11 1.96
C PRO A 39 18.10 11.73 0.59
N ALA A 40 19.36 11.83 0.18
CA ALA A 40 19.75 12.51 -1.04
C ALA A 40 19.02 11.96 -2.27
N GLY A 41 18.36 12.85 -3.02
CA GLY A 41 17.62 12.51 -4.23
C GLY A 41 16.19 12.00 -4.01
N ASP A 42 15.79 11.64 -2.78
CA ASP A 42 14.45 11.11 -2.54
C ASP A 42 13.36 12.15 -2.77
N LEU A 43 13.56 13.39 -2.31
CA LEU A 43 12.59 14.47 -2.55
C LEU A 43 12.34 14.67 -4.05
N ARG A 44 13.40 14.76 -4.86
CA ARG A 44 13.31 14.90 -6.32
C ARG A 44 12.65 13.68 -6.97
N ARG A 45 12.98 12.48 -6.51
CA ARG A 45 12.40 11.22 -7.02
C ARG A 45 10.89 11.19 -6.76
N HIS A 46 10.47 11.53 -5.55
CA HIS A 46 9.06 11.61 -5.17
C HIS A 46 8.32 12.68 -5.96
N LEU A 47 8.88 13.89 -6.08
CA LEU A 47 8.28 14.97 -6.87
C LEU A 47 8.14 14.59 -8.34
N SER A 48 9.24 14.12 -8.95
CA SER A 48 9.26 13.71 -10.36
C SER A 48 8.18 12.68 -10.62
N ARG A 49 8.08 11.64 -9.78
CA ARG A 49 7.03 10.62 -9.88
C ARG A 49 5.62 11.25 -9.87
N HIS A 50 5.32 12.09 -8.89
CA HIS A 50 3.99 12.72 -8.76
C HIS A 50 3.64 13.64 -9.93
N LEU A 51 4.59 14.43 -10.43
CA LEU A 51 4.36 15.30 -11.58
C LEU A 51 4.09 14.49 -12.85
N HIS A 52 4.84 13.42 -13.09
CA HIS A 52 4.60 12.53 -14.22
C HIS A 52 3.20 11.88 -14.14
N GLU A 53 2.81 11.40 -12.97
CA GLU A 53 1.49 10.81 -12.73
C GLU A 53 0.37 11.82 -12.96
N THR A 54 0.50 13.02 -12.38
CA THR A 54 -0.49 14.09 -12.49
C THR A 54 -0.65 14.54 -13.95
N HIS A 55 0.46 14.82 -14.65
CA HIS A 55 0.40 15.25 -16.05
C HIS A 55 -0.19 14.16 -16.95
N ARG A 56 0.18 12.89 -16.73
CA ARG A 56 -0.40 11.75 -17.45
C ARG A 56 -1.91 11.66 -17.25
N LEU A 57 -2.40 11.82 -16.02
CA LEU A 57 -3.83 11.76 -15.70
C LEU A 57 -4.62 12.82 -16.48
N TYR A 58 -4.09 14.04 -16.51
CA TYR A 58 -4.70 15.17 -17.22
C TYR A 58 -4.36 15.23 -18.71
N ARG A 59 -3.70 14.18 -19.26
CA ARG A 59 -3.27 14.08 -20.66
C ARG A 59 -2.41 15.26 -21.12
N ARG A 60 -1.55 15.74 -20.24
CA ARG A 60 -0.54 16.77 -20.50
C ARG A 60 0.84 16.13 -20.61
N VAL A 61 1.74 16.82 -21.32
CA VAL A 61 3.15 16.44 -21.41
C VAL A 61 3.89 17.22 -20.32
N LEU A 62 4.58 16.51 -19.43
CA LEU A 62 5.48 17.12 -18.46
C LEU A 62 6.78 17.52 -19.15
N GLN A 63 7.16 18.79 -19.05
CA GLN A 63 8.44 19.30 -19.50
C GLN A 63 9.49 19.15 -18.39
N PRO A 64 10.75 18.85 -18.70
CA PRO A 64 11.81 18.69 -17.69
C PRO A 64 11.96 19.91 -16.76
N GLU A 65 11.75 21.11 -17.28
CA GLU A 65 11.87 22.38 -16.55
C GLU A 65 10.81 22.52 -15.46
N GLU A 66 9.64 21.89 -15.61
CA GLU A 66 8.55 21.94 -14.62
C GLU A 66 8.92 21.21 -13.32
N ILE A 67 9.72 20.15 -13.42
CA ILE A 67 10.24 19.44 -12.23
C ILE A 67 11.22 20.34 -11.47
N ASP A 68 12.10 21.04 -12.18
CA ASP A 68 13.05 21.95 -11.55
C ASP A 68 12.37 23.17 -10.95
N ALA A 69 11.34 23.71 -11.62
CA ALA A 69 10.51 24.78 -11.11
C ALA A 69 9.77 24.37 -9.83
N ALA A 70 9.13 23.20 -9.81
CA ALA A 70 8.45 22.67 -8.63
C ALA A 70 9.43 22.29 -7.50
N MET A 71 10.65 21.83 -7.82
CA MET A 71 11.71 21.67 -6.81
C MET A 71 12.07 23.01 -6.17
N GLY A 72 12.12 24.08 -6.97
CA GLY A 72 12.38 25.43 -6.50
C GLY A 72 11.31 25.94 -5.53
N THR A 73 10.05 25.59 -5.76
CA THR A 73 8.91 26.05 -4.93
C THR A 73 8.84 25.31 -3.59
N LEU A 74 9.26 24.04 -3.56
CA LEU A 74 9.35 23.24 -2.33
C LEU A 74 10.51 23.67 -1.40
N ARG A 75 11.53 24.33 -1.95
CA ARG A 75 12.75 24.69 -1.22
C ARG A 75 12.69 26.12 -0.69
N HIS A 76 12.90 26.26 0.62
CA HIS A 76 12.98 27.52 1.35
C HIS A 76 14.36 27.67 1.98
N GLY A 77 15.35 28.13 1.20
CA GLY A 77 16.70 28.41 1.72
C GLY A 77 17.35 27.21 2.43
N GLY A 78 17.38 26.04 1.77
CA GLY A 78 17.91 24.79 2.32
C GLY A 78 16.95 24.02 3.23
N HIS A 79 15.73 24.53 3.43
CA HIS A 79 14.66 23.87 4.17
C HIS A 79 13.52 23.49 3.24
N VAL A 80 12.65 22.60 3.71
CA VAL A 80 11.39 22.24 3.08
C VAL A 80 10.28 22.28 4.11
N ASP A 81 9.05 22.55 3.67
CA ASP A 81 7.90 22.50 4.56
C ASP A 81 7.44 21.06 4.78
N PHE A 82 7.58 20.58 6.02
CA PHE A 82 7.14 19.25 6.45
C PHE A 82 5.69 18.96 6.09
N GLY A 83 4.81 19.96 6.21
CA GLY A 83 3.38 19.82 5.91
C GLY A 83 3.06 19.57 4.44
N ASN A 84 3.99 19.88 3.54
CA ASN A 84 3.88 19.60 2.10
C ASN A 84 4.61 18.30 1.71
N LEU A 85 5.28 17.58 2.60
CA LEU A 85 5.96 16.33 2.24
C LEU A 85 4.97 15.15 2.12
N THR A 86 5.37 14.10 1.39
CA THR A 86 4.63 12.82 1.38
C THR A 86 4.69 12.14 2.74
N GLU A 87 3.71 11.28 3.05
CA GLU A 87 3.70 10.52 4.31
C GLU A 87 4.97 9.70 4.53
N THR A 88 5.54 9.13 3.46
CA THR A 88 6.80 8.37 3.53
C THR A 88 7.95 9.25 4.01
N LEU A 89 8.08 10.46 3.45
CA LEU A 89 9.13 11.41 3.81
C LEU A 89 8.90 11.98 5.22
N GLN A 90 7.64 12.32 5.55
CA GLN A 90 7.25 12.75 6.90
C GLN A 90 7.61 11.69 7.93
N ARG A 91 7.30 10.42 7.68
CA ARG A 91 7.64 9.30 8.56
C ARG A 91 9.15 9.19 8.79
N GLY A 92 9.94 9.30 7.73
CA GLY A 92 11.41 9.29 7.83
C GLY A 92 11.94 10.40 8.74
N ILE A 93 11.40 11.61 8.59
CA ILE A 93 11.75 12.76 9.45
C ILE A 93 11.31 12.53 10.90
N LEU A 94 10.09 12.01 11.12
CA LEU A 94 9.59 11.71 12.46
C LEU A 94 10.43 10.65 13.17
N MET A 95 10.89 9.62 12.46
CA MET A 95 11.83 8.63 13.01
C MET A 95 13.14 9.29 13.42
N ARG A 96 13.68 10.18 12.58
CA ARG A 96 14.91 10.93 12.90
C ARG A 96 14.75 11.83 14.13
N LEU A 97 13.62 12.54 14.25
CA LEU A 97 13.30 13.38 15.40
C LEU A 97 13.13 12.57 16.70
N ARG A 98 12.60 11.35 16.58
CA ARG A 98 12.48 10.42 17.72
C ARG A 98 13.85 9.94 18.18
N ASP A 99 14.75 9.64 17.24
CA ASP A 99 16.07 9.08 17.52
C ASP A 99 17.06 10.16 17.99
N ASP A 100 16.90 11.41 17.52
CA ASP A 100 17.66 12.58 17.98
C ASP A 100 16.73 13.73 18.40
N PRO A 101 16.34 13.80 19.69
CA PRO A 101 15.52 14.86 20.24
C PRO A 101 16.20 16.22 20.34
N SER A 102 17.45 16.41 19.88
CA SER A 102 18.10 17.72 19.81
C SER A 102 17.71 18.50 18.55
N LEU A 103 17.24 17.79 17.52
CA LEU A 103 16.78 18.37 16.26
C LEU A 103 15.51 19.21 16.48
N ARG A 104 15.46 20.39 15.88
CA ARG A 104 14.39 21.37 16.07
C ARG A 104 13.86 21.85 14.72
N PRO A 105 12.67 21.39 14.29
CA PRO A 105 11.94 22.03 13.20
C PRO A 105 11.68 23.51 13.54
N VAL A 106 11.49 24.34 12.52
CA VAL A 106 11.35 25.80 12.67
C VAL A 106 9.97 26.25 12.19
N ILE A 107 9.30 27.10 12.97
CA ILE A 107 8.06 27.77 12.61
C ILE A 107 8.28 29.28 12.77
N GLY A 108 8.09 30.05 11.68
CA GLY A 108 8.22 31.52 11.73
C GLY A 108 9.59 32.02 12.21
N GLY A 109 10.66 31.26 11.95
CA GLY A 109 12.03 31.59 12.37
C GLY A 109 12.39 31.17 13.80
N LYS A 110 11.48 30.52 14.55
CA LYS A 110 11.72 30.00 15.90
C LYS A 110 11.63 28.47 15.95
N PRO A 111 12.27 27.80 16.93
CA PRO A 111 12.04 26.38 17.19
C PRO A 111 10.56 26.07 17.38
N ALA A 112 10.08 24.98 16.77
CA ALA A 112 8.65 24.63 16.76
C ALA A 112 8.06 24.39 18.16
N ASP A 113 8.87 23.89 19.10
CA ASP A 113 8.45 23.71 20.50
C ASP A 113 8.31 25.04 21.25
N GLU A 114 9.18 26.02 20.96
CA GLU A 114 9.08 27.38 21.47
C GLU A 114 7.84 28.08 20.91
N TRP A 115 7.65 28.01 19.60
CA TRP A 115 6.46 28.56 18.94
C TRP A 115 5.18 27.95 19.50
N LEU A 116 5.13 26.61 19.68
CA LEU A 116 3.97 25.92 20.23
C LEU A 116 3.71 26.33 21.68
N ARG A 117 4.74 26.51 22.50
CA ARG A 117 4.61 26.97 23.89
C ARG A 117 4.04 28.38 23.96
N GLU A 118 4.49 29.27 23.07
CA GLU A 118 3.94 30.63 22.93
C GLU A 118 2.48 30.58 22.47
N ALA A 119 2.17 29.78 21.43
CA ALA A 119 0.83 29.61 20.89
C ALA A 119 -0.16 29.08 21.94
N LEU A 120 0.26 28.09 22.75
CA LEU A 120 -0.55 27.53 23.83
C LEU A 120 -0.68 28.45 25.05
N GLY A 121 0.27 29.38 25.23
CA GLY A 121 0.25 30.39 26.29
C GLY A 121 -0.62 31.60 25.97
N GLN A 122 -1.02 31.79 24.71
CA GLN A 122 -1.98 32.81 24.34
C GLN A 122 -3.34 32.46 24.95
N PRO A 123 -4.04 33.44 25.55
CA PRO A 123 -5.39 33.19 26.04
C PRO A 123 -6.23 32.69 24.87
N PRO A 124 -7.11 31.67 25.08
CA PRO A 124 -8.03 31.27 24.04
C PRO A 124 -8.75 32.53 23.58
N ALA A 125 -8.68 32.83 22.28
CA ALA A 125 -9.40 33.97 21.72
C ALA A 125 -10.84 33.85 22.23
N SER A 126 -11.28 34.85 22.98
CA SER A 126 -12.60 34.84 23.59
C SER A 126 -13.60 34.75 22.44
N TYR A 127 -14.16 33.56 22.25
CA TYR A 127 -15.31 33.40 21.39
C TYR A 127 -16.48 33.97 22.19
N THR A 128 -16.64 35.29 22.14
CA THR A 128 -17.74 36.00 22.82
C THR A 128 -19.10 35.65 22.21
N GLY A 129 -19.15 34.79 21.19
CA GLY A 129 -20.33 34.68 20.31
C GLY A 129 -20.48 35.90 19.40
N GLU A 130 -19.69 36.96 19.60
CA GLU A 130 -19.58 38.13 18.72
C GLU A 130 -18.60 37.85 17.57
N GLY A 131 -18.66 36.63 17.03
CA GLY A 131 -17.89 36.21 15.87
C GLY A 131 -18.48 36.88 14.64
N ILE A 132 -17.90 38.02 14.28
CA ILE A 132 -18.41 39.04 13.37
C ILE A 132 -19.71 39.65 13.92
N PRO A 133 -19.77 40.95 14.26
CA PRO A 133 -21.07 41.59 14.46
C PRO A 133 -21.93 41.20 13.26
N GLU A 134 -23.12 40.61 13.45
CA GLU A 134 -24.02 40.30 12.31
C GLU A 134 -24.14 41.52 11.38
N GLU A 135 -24.05 42.72 11.97
CA GLU A 135 -23.93 44.00 11.30
C GLU A 135 -22.65 44.16 10.45
N ALA A 136 -21.45 43.84 10.95
CA ALA A 136 -20.21 43.98 10.18
C ALA A 136 -20.09 42.92 9.06
N TYR A 137 -20.55 41.69 9.32
CA TYR A 137 -20.65 40.67 8.26
C TYR A 137 -21.70 41.11 7.24
N GLY A 138 -22.84 41.59 7.71
CA GLY A 138 -23.91 42.15 6.90
C GLY A 138 -23.43 43.32 6.05
N ASP A 139 -22.66 44.24 6.62
CA ASP A 139 -22.09 45.40 5.95
C ASP A 139 -21.06 44.98 4.89
N GLU A 140 -20.21 44.00 5.18
CA GLU A 140 -19.25 43.46 4.22
C GLU A 140 -19.96 42.71 3.08
N LEU A 141 -21.01 41.95 3.39
CA LEU A 141 -21.85 41.26 2.42
C LEU A 141 -22.61 42.27 1.54
N ILE A 142 -23.21 43.30 2.14
CA ILE A 142 -23.91 44.39 1.45
C ILE A 142 -22.93 45.21 0.60
N SER A 143 -21.71 45.45 1.08
CA SER A 143 -20.63 46.09 0.32
C SER A 143 -20.25 45.24 -0.90
N CYS A 144 -20.12 43.92 -0.73
CA CYS A 144 -19.87 43.00 -1.84
C CYS A 144 -21.03 43.01 -2.84
N TYR A 145 -22.28 42.91 -2.38
CA TYR A 145 -23.47 42.98 -3.24
C TYR A 145 -23.61 44.34 -3.93
N GLY A 146 -23.30 45.44 -3.25
CA GLY A 146 -23.31 46.79 -3.81
C GLY A 146 -22.24 46.98 -4.87
N SER A 147 -21.03 46.45 -4.63
CA SER A 147 -19.94 46.40 -5.61
C SER A 147 -20.30 45.56 -6.83
N LEU A 148 -20.94 44.41 -6.63
CA LEU A 148 -21.45 43.55 -7.70
C LEU A 148 -22.59 44.23 -8.49
N ALA A 149 -23.55 44.86 -7.81
CA ALA A 149 -24.68 45.54 -8.43
C ALA A 149 -24.30 46.83 -9.17
N GLY A 150 -23.20 47.48 -8.76
CA GLY A 150 -22.65 48.67 -9.42
C GLY A 150 -21.74 48.37 -10.61
N ARG A 151 -21.38 47.09 -10.85
CA ARG A 151 -20.62 46.70 -12.03
C ARG A 151 -21.51 46.72 -13.27
N PRO A 152 -21.01 47.21 -14.42
CA PRO A 152 -21.75 47.11 -15.67
C PRO A 152 -22.04 45.65 -15.99
N ASP A 153 -23.19 45.37 -16.61
CA ASP A 153 -23.54 44.05 -17.14
C ASP A 153 -22.53 43.64 -18.22
N GLU A 154 -21.41 43.06 -17.81
CA GLU A 154 -20.49 42.38 -18.70
C GLU A 154 -20.97 40.94 -18.91
N PRO A 155 -20.97 40.42 -20.15
CA PRO A 155 -21.28 39.02 -20.39
C PRO A 155 -20.28 38.15 -19.63
N MET A 156 -20.75 37.40 -18.63
CA MET A 156 -19.91 36.46 -17.91
C MET A 156 -19.42 35.37 -18.87
N GLY A 157 -18.14 35.45 -19.24
CA GLY A 157 -17.46 34.37 -19.93
C GLY A 157 -17.22 33.21 -18.98
N ASN A 158 -17.44 31.98 -19.46
CA ASN A 158 -16.96 30.81 -18.73
C ASN A 158 -15.43 30.85 -18.71
N LEU A 159 -14.82 30.58 -17.55
CA LEU A 159 -13.39 30.27 -17.51
C LEU A 159 -13.14 29.07 -18.42
N ALA A 160 -12.17 29.20 -19.33
CA ALA A 160 -11.78 28.09 -20.19
C ALA A 160 -11.27 26.93 -19.30
N PRO A 161 -11.81 25.70 -19.44
CA PRO A 161 -11.36 24.55 -18.64
C PRO A 161 -9.84 24.34 -18.71
N GLU A 162 -9.24 24.63 -19.86
CA GLU A 162 -7.80 24.55 -20.09
C GLU A 162 -7.04 25.53 -19.20
N SER A 163 -7.54 26.77 -19.05
CA SER A 163 -6.90 27.77 -18.18
C SER A 163 -6.96 27.41 -16.70
N VAL A 164 -8.06 26.78 -16.27
CA VAL A 164 -8.18 26.27 -14.89
C VAL A 164 -7.22 25.10 -14.67
N LEU A 165 -7.15 24.19 -15.64
CA LEU A 165 -6.25 23.03 -15.56
C LEU A 165 -4.77 23.45 -15.59
N ASP A 166 -4.40 24.37 -16.48
CA ASP A 166 -3.01 24.86 -16.59
C ASP A 166 -2.60 25.58 -15.31
N ALA A 167 -3.48 26.39 -14.71
CA ALA A 167 -3.25 27.00 -13.40
C ALA A 167 -3.14 25.98 -12.26
N TYR A 168 -3.86 24.86 -12.33
CA TYR A 168 -3.75 23.77 -11.34
C TYR A 168 -2.44 22.98 -11.48
N LEU A 169 -1.95 22.78 -12.71
CA LEU A 169 -0.72 22.04 -13.01
C LEU A 169 0.56 22.89 -12.89
N SER A 170 0.43 24.21 -12.83
CA SER A 170 1.52 25.15 -12.57
C SER A 170 2.47 24.68 -11.44
N PRO A 171 3.79 24.57 -11.70
CA PRO A 171 4.78 24.13 -10.72
C PRO A 171 4.76 24.92 -9.39
N GLU A 172 4.42 26.21 -9.45
CA GLU A 172 4.26 27.10 -8.29
C GLU A 172 3.11 26.71 -7.36
N ASN A 173 2.11 26.00 -7.87
CA ASN A 173 0.94 25.54 -7.11
C ASN A 173 1.05 24.09 -6.66
N PHE A 174 2.20 23.44 -6.94
CA PHE A 174 2.41 22.04 -6.61
C PHE A 174 2.35 21.81 -5.09
N HIS A 175 1.54 20.83 -4.69
CA HIS A 175 1.44 20.38 -3.31
C HIS A 175 1.23 18.86 -3.32
N PHE A 176 2.01 18.09 -2.56
CA PHE A 176 1.89 16.63 -2.55
C PHE A 176 0.51 16.15 -2.05
N LEU A 177 -0.15 16.93 -1.18
CA LEU A 177 -1.53 16.66 -0.75
C LEU A 177 -2.62 17.02 -1.79
N ARG A 178 -2.28 17.75 -2.86
CA ARG A 178 -3.23 18.15 -3.91
C ARG A 178 -3.17 17.26 -5.14
N THR A 179 -2.22 16.34 -5.22
CA THR A 179 -2.10 15.40 -6.33
C THR A 179 -3.16 14.33 -6.26
N CYS A 180 -3.58 13.83 -7.42
CA CYS A 180 -4.64 12.83 -7.48
C CYS A 180 -4.28 11.56 -6.69
N PRO A 181 -5.29 10.88 -6.13
CA PRO A 181 -5.13 9.58 -5.51
C PRO A 181 -4.38 8.61 -6.47
N THR A 182 -3.40 7.88 -5.95
CA THR A 182 -2.55 6.97 -6.73
C THR A 182 -3.39 5.80 -7.23
N ARG A 183 -3.83 5.88 -8.49
CA ARG A 183 -4.59 4.80 -9.13
C ARG A 183 -3.81 3.48 -9.04
N ILE A 184 -4.46 2.44 -8.53
CA ILE A 184 -3.88 1.09 -8.53
C ILE A 184 -3.77 0.58 -9.96
N ARG A 185 -2.55 0.22 -10.36
CA ARG A 185 -2.21 -0.31 -11.70
C ARG A 185 -1.84 -1.78 -11.67
N ALA A 186 -1.52 -2.33 -10.50
CA ALA A 186 -1.30 -3.75 -10.31
C ALA A 186 -1.96 -4.28 -9.06
N VAL A 187 -2.40 -5.54 -9.10
CA VAL A 187 -2.90 -6.28 -7.92
C VAL A 187 -2.14 -7.58 -7.80
N ILE A 188 -1.53 -7.80 -6.63
CA ILE A 188 -0.79 -9.01 -6.30
C ILE A 188 -1.60 -9.79 -5.28
N PHE A 189 -1.85 -11.06 -5.57
CA PHE A 189 -2.63 -11.93 -4.71
C PHE A 189 -1.74 -12.94 -3.99
N ASP A 190 -2.01 -13.17 -2.71
CA ASP A 190 -1.79 -14.51 -2.16
C ASP A 190 -2.83 -15.49 -2.74
N ILE A 191 -2.55 -16.79 -2.70
CA ILE A 191 -3.46 -17.83 -3.19
C ILE A 191 -4.28 -18.43 -2.06
N TYR A 192 -3.62 -19.01 -1.05
CA TYR A 192 -4.26 -19.90 -0.08
C TYR A 192 -4.88 -19.12 1.09
N GLY A 193 -6.21 -19.03 1.07
CA GLY A 193 -7.00 -18.18 1.96
C GLY A 193 -7.45 -16.88 1.30
N THR A 194 -7.02 -16.62 0.07
CA THR A 194 -7.38 -15.42 -0.69
C THR A 194 -8.11 -15.78 -2.00
N LEU A 195 -7.45 -16.41 -2.98
CA LEU A 195 -8.10 -16.88 -4.21
C LEU A 195 -8.73 -18.27 -4.07
N LEU A 196 -8.19 -19.09 -3.17
CA LEU A 196 -8.68 -20.42 -2.82
C LEU A 196 -9.01 -20.47 -1.34
N ILE A 197 -10.11 -21.13 -0.98
CA ILE A 197 -10.39 -21.47 0.42
C ILE A 197 -9.57 -22.71 0.75
N SER A 198 -8.61 -22.56 1.67
CA SER A 198 -7.86 -23.66 2.28
C SER A 198 -8.30 -23.81 3.75
N PRO A 199 -8.90 -24.94 4.15
CA PRO A 199 -9.36 -25.13 5.52
C PRO A 199 -8.19 -25.07 6.53
N PRO A 200 -8.40 -24.50 7.73
CA PRO A 200 -7.41 -24.56 8.79
C PRO A 200 -7.18 -26.01 9.24
N GLY A 201 -5.91 -26.40 9.45
CA GLY A 201 -5.57 -27.71 10.02
C GLY A 201 -5.63 -28.89 9.05
N ALA A 202 -5.54 -28.65 7.73
CA ALA A 202 -5.56 -29.70 6.72
C ALA A 202 -4.32 -30.64 6.79
N VAL A 203 -3.22 -30.17 7.38
CA VAL A 203 -2.09 -31.03 7.76
C VAL A 203 -2.45 -31.78 9.04
N LYS A 204 -2.83 -33.05 8.91
CA LYS A 204 -3.04 -33.93 10.07
C LYS A 204 -1.70 -34.17 10.76
N ALA A 205 -1.61 -33.74 12.02
CA ALA A 205 -0.42 -33.80 12.85
C ALA A 205 -0.11 -35.19 13.44
N ASP A 206 -0.54 -36.29 12.80
CA ASP A 206 -0.07 -37.63 13.18
C ASP A 206 0.85 -38.22 12.10
N PRO A 207 2.18 -37.95 12.18
CA PRO A 207 3.18 -38.54 11.31
C PRO A 207 3.25 -40.07 11.37
N ALA A 208 2.71 -40.72 12.41
CA ALA A 208 2.90 -42.15 12.61
C ALA A 208 1.99 -43.00 11.69
N PHE A 209 0.84 -42.48 11.27
CA PHE A 209 -0.09 -43.16 10.36
C PHE A 209 -0.87 -42.14 9.51
N ASP A 210 -0.28 -41.69 8.40
CA ASP A 210 -1.04 -41.10 7.30
C ASP A 210 -1.39 -42.20 6.28
N PRO A 211 -2.57 -42.86 6.41
CA PRO A 211 -2.97 -43.90 5.48
C PRO A 211 -3.15 -43.35 4.06
N VAL A 212 -3.53 -42.08 3.92
CA VAL A 212 -3.76 -41.46 2.60
C VAL A 212 -2.44 -41.30 1.86
N LEU A 213 -1.39 -40.82 2.54
CA LEU A 213 -0.06 -40.74 1.94
C LEU A 213 0.44 -42.15 1.55
N ARG A 214 0.24 -43.15 2.42
CA ARG A 214 0.66 -44.53 2.12
C ARG A 214 -0.06 -45.10 0.91
N ASP A 215 -1.37 -44.90 0.81
CA ASP A 215 -2.18 -45.37 -0.31
C ASP A 215 -1.73 -44.72 -1.62
N ILE A 216 -1.45 -43.41 -1.60
CA ILE A 216 -0.96 -42.66 -2.78
C ILE A 216 0.43 -43.15 -3.22
N LEU A 217 1.34 -43.35 -2.27
CA LEU A 217 2.68 -43.89 -2.56
C LEU A 217 2.60 -45.31 -3.12
N SER A 218 1.81 -46.18 -2.47
CA SER A 218 1.64 -47.58 -2.88
C SER A 218 1.01 -47.69 -4.27
N ALA A 219 -0.02 -46.88 -4.55
CA ALA A 219 -0.64 -46.82 -5.87
C ALA A 219 0.31 -46.31 -6.97
N SER A 220 1.36 -45.59 -6.58
CA SER A 220 2.41 -45.09 -7.48
C SER A 220 3.65 -45.99 -7.51
N GLY A 221 3.61 -47.15 -6.83
CA GLY A 221 4.70 -48.13 -6.83
C GLY A 221 5.83 -47.86 -5.83
N HIS A 222 5.64 -46.93 -4.89
CA HIS A 222 6.63 -46.59 -3.87
C HIS A 222 6.22 -47.07 -2.48
N ASP A 223 7.20 -47.54 -1.70
CA ASP A 223 7.00 -47.93 -0.29
C ASP A 223 8.14 -47.37 0.58
N LEU A 224 7.77 -46.53 1.55
CA LEU A 224 8.68 -45.92 2.55
C LEU A 224 8.49 -46.55 3.94
N GLY A 225 7.81 -47.70 4.01
CA GLY A 225 7.60 -48.46 5.23
C GLY A 225 6.62 -47.79 6.20
N ALA A 226 6.90 -47.92 7.50
CA ALA A 226 5.91 -47.66 8.54
C ALA A 226 5.49 -46.18 8.63
N SER A 227 6.38 -45.21 8.36
CA SER A 227 6.07 -43.78 8.51
C SER A 227 6.70 -42.90 7.41
N PRO A 228 6.09 -42.87 6.20
CA PRO A 228 6.54 -42.01 5.10
C PRO A 228 6.60 -40.52 5.47
N THR A 229 5.65 -40.04 6.29
CA THR A 229 5.61 -38.66 6.78
C THR A 229 6.82 -38.31 7.65
N SER A 230 7.32 -39.25 8.48
CA SER A 230 8.50 -38.99 9.31
C SER A 230 9.77 -38.87 8.47
N VAL A 231 9.89 -39.67 7.41
CA VAL A 231 11.02 -39.59 6.46
C VAL A 231 10.99 -38.25 5.73
N LEU A 232 9.81 -37.84 5.21
CA LEU A 232 9.64 -36.53 4.59
C LEU A 232 10.00 -35.39 5.57
N HIS A 233 9.43 -35.40 6.78
CA HIS A 233 9.71 -34.36 7.78
C HIS A 233 11.20 -34.29 8.16
N ALA A 234 11.91 -35.43 8.17
CA ALA A 234 13.34 -35.44 8.42
C ALA A 234 14.11 -34.75 7.29
N ALA A 235 13.78 -35.05 6.04
CA ALA A 235 14.38 -34.40 4.87
C ALA A 235 14.09 -32.88 4.85
N VAL A 236 12.84 -32.47 5.07
CA VAL A 236 12.45 -31.05 5.17
C VAL A 236 13.27 -30.32 6.24
N ARG A 237 13.38 -30.90 7.44
CA ARG A 237 14.16 -30.29 8.53
C ARG A 237 15.64 -30.18 8.19
N HIS A 238 16.20 -31.17 7.50
CA HIS A 238 17.58 -31.14 7.06
C HIS A 238 17.82 -30.00 6.07
N HIS A 239 17.00 -29.90 5.03
CA HIS A 239 17.08 -28.80 4.05
C HIS A 239 16.88 -27.42 4.68
N HIS A 240 15.92 -27.27 5.59
CA HIS A 240 15.73 -26.01 6.31
C HIS A 240 16.97 -25.62 7.13
N ALA A 241 17.62 -26.58 7.79
CA ALA A 241 18.83 -26.33 8.57
C ALA A 241 20.03 -25.94 7.69
N GLU A 242 20.12 -26.48 6.48
CA GLU A 242 21.23 -26.18 5.55
C GLU A 242 21.03 -24.89 4.73
N SER A 243 19.79 -24.42 4.60
CA SER A 243 19.44 -23.25 3.77
C SER A 243 20.13 -21.93 4.17
N GLY A 244 20.46 -21.75 5.45
CA GLY A 244 20.95 -20.48 6.00
C GLY A 244 19.93 -19.33 5.99
N HIS A 245 18.69 -19.54 5.54
CA HIS A 245 17.64 -18.53 5.49
C HIS A 245 16.79 -18.52 6.77
N ALA A 246 16.31 -17.34 7.18
CA ALA A 246 15.42 -17.21 8.33
C ALA A 246 14.02 -17.81 8.09
N HIS A 247 13.59 -17.82 6.82
CA HIS A 247 12.30 -18.35 6.37
C HIS A 247 12.55 -19.26 5.17
N PRO A 248 13.12 -20.46 5.37
CA PRO A 248 13.41 -21.36 4.28
C PRO A 248 12.13 -21.90 3.66
N GLU A 249 12.20 -22.16 2.37
CA GLU A 249 11.21 -22.89 1.60
C GLU A 249 11.89 -24.04 0.87
N ILE A 250 11.14 -25.10 0.61
CA ILE A 250 11.61 -26.27 -0.12
C ILE A 250 10.86 -26.45 -1.45
N ASP A 251 11.51 -27.13 -2.38
CA ASP A 251 10.87 -27.72 -3.55
C ASP A 251 10.45 -29.15 -3.22
N LEU A 252 9.15 -29.37 -2.94
CA LEU A 252 8.64 -30.69 -2.56
C LEU A 252 8.95 -31.76 -3.60
N LEU A 253 9.01 -31.42 -4.89
CA LEU A 253 9.34 -32.38 -5.93
C LEU A 253 10.75 -32.95 -5.72
N ARG A 254 11.71 -32.08 -5.42
CA ARG A 254 13.09 -32.47 -5.13
C ARG A 254 13.21 -33.26 -3.85
N ILE A 255 12.50 -32.85 -2.80
CA ILE A 255 12.51 -33.58 -1.53
C ILE A 255 11.96 -34.99 -1.71
N TRP A 256 10.88 -35.17 -2.48
CA TRP A 256 10.34 -36.49 -2.77
C TRP A 256 11.28 -37.35 -3.63
N GLN A 257 11.97 -36.76 -4.60
CA GLN A 257 13.00 -37.45 -5.38
C GLN A 257 14.15 -37.95 -4.50
N GLU A 258 14.62 -37.14 -3.56
CA GLU A 258 15.65 -37.52 -2.59
C GLU A 258 15.17 -38.64 -1.67
N VAL A 259 14.00 -38.47 -1.06
CA VAL A 259 13.42 -39.44 -0.12
C VAL A 259 13.18 -40.80 -0.78
N LEU A 260 12.74 -40.82 -2.04
CA LEU A 260 12.51 -42.04 -2.81
C LEU A 260 13.76 -42.55 -3.53
N GLY A 261 14.86 -41.80 -3.51
CA GLY A 261 16.10 -42.15 -4.20
C GLY A 261 15.94 -42.29 -5.72
N THR A 262 15.07 -41.49 -6.34
CA THR A 262 14.72 -41.59 -7.77
C THR A 262 14.95 -40.27 -8.51
N ALA A 263 15.30 -40.36 -9.79
CA ALA A 263 15.40 -39.24 -10.71
C ALA A 263 14.16 -39.09 -11.62
N GLU A 264 13.12 -39.90 -11.39
CA GLU A 264 11.87 -39.86 -12.14
C GLU A 264 11.10 -38.55 -11.90
N ASP A 265 10.24 -38.19 -12.86
CA ASP A 265 9.31 -37.07 -12.70
C ASP A 265 8.16 -37.49 -11.76
N LEU A 266 8.19 -36.94 -10.54
CA LEU A 266 7.20 -37.21 -9.50
C LEU A 266 6.07 -36.17 -9.47
N THR A 267 5.93 -35.33 -10.49
CA THR A 267 4.95 -34.21 -10.50
C THR A 267 3.53 -34.68 -10.21
N ASP A 268 3.07 -35.79 -10.80
CA ASP A 268 1.74 -36.35 -10.55
C ASP A 268 1.59 -36.86 -9.11
N LEU A 269 2.61 -37.54 -8.58
CA LEU A 269 2.65 -38.02 -7.20
C LEU A 269 2.54 -36.84 -6.21
N VAL A 270 3.41 -35.85 -6.34
CA VAL A 270 3.42 -34.66 -5.47
C VAL A 270 2.11 -33.90 -5.58
N THR A 271 1.56 -33.78 -6.79
CA THR A 271 0.25 -33.14 -7.00
C THR A 271 -0.87 -33.88 -6.26
N LYS A 272 -0.89 -35.21 -6.28
CA LYS A 272 -1.88 -36.03 -5.55
C LYS A 272 -1.74 -35.87 -4.04
N ILE A 273 -0.50 -35.89 -3.54
CA ILE A 273 -0.19 -35.69 -2.12
C ILE A 273 -0.66 -34.31 -1.67
N GLU A 274 -0.26 -33.27 -2.39
CA GLU A 274 -0.64 -31.88 -2.07
C GLU A 274 -2.15 -31.67 -2.11
N LYS A 275 -2.86 -32.26 -3.09
CA LYS A 275 -4.33 -32.19 -3.11
C LYS A 275 -4.98 -32.90 -1.93
N ALA A 276 -4.39 -33.99 -1.45
CA ALA A 276 -4.88 -34.73 -0.29
C ALA A 276 -4.63 -33.97 1.02
N TRP A 277 -3.47 -33.34 1.15
CA TRP A 277 -3.09 -32.55 2.34
C TRP A 277 -3.70 -31.16 2.38
N HIS A 278 -3.91 -30.54 1.21
CA HIS A 278 -4.38 -29.16 1.08
C HIS A 278 -5.61 -29.10 0.16
N PRO A 279 -6.74 -29.74 0.53
CA PRO A 279 -7.96 -29.66 -0.26
C PRO A 279 -8.45 -28.22 -0.34
N CYS A 280 -8.64 -27.73 -1.55
CA CYS A 280 -9.01 -26.33 -1.80
C CYS A 280 -10.38 -26.23 -2.46
N GLN A 281 -11.10 -25.15 -2.15
CA GLN A 281 -12.34 -24.76 -2.82
C GLN A 281 -12.17 -23.38 -3.45
N PRO A 282 -12.96 -23.02 -4.49
CA PRO A 282 -12.89 -21.69 -5.08
C PRO A 282 -13.31 -20.63 -4.05
N MET A 283 -12.54 -19.56 -3.90
CA MET A 283 -13.04 -18.39 -3.17
C MET A 283 -14.17 -17.75 -3.99
N PRO A 284 -15.31 -17.38 -3.36
CA PRO A 284 -16.40 -16.72 -4.07
C PRO A 284 -15.92 -15.50 -4.85
N ARG A 285 -16.36 -15.40 -6.11
CA ARG A 285 -16.08 -14.28 -7.02
C ARG A 285 -14.62 -14.14 -7.44
N ALA A 286 -13.73 -15.09 -7.12
CA ALA A 286 -12.31 -15.00 -7.47
C ALA A 286 -12.10 -14.86 -8.98
N ARG A 287 -12.68 -15.79 -9.75
CA ARG A 287 -12.56 -15.80 -11.21
C ARG A 287 -13.10 -14.51 -11.84
N GLU A 288 -14.30 -14.09 -11.46
CA GLU A 288 -14.94 -12.90 -12.00
C GLU A 288 -14.17 -11.63 -11.66
N THR A 289 -13.57 -11.58 -10.47
CA THR A 289 -12.74 -10.45 -10.04
C THR A 289 -11.46 -10.37 -10.86
N LEU A 290 -10.75 -11.49 -11.05
CA LEU A 290 -9.53 -11.54 -11.88
C LEU A 290 -9.82 -11.11 -13.32
N LEU A 291 -10.90 -11.63 -13.92
CA LEU A 291 -11.33 -11.25 -15.27
C LEU A 291 -11.66 -9.76 -15.37
N ARG A 292 -12.38 -9.22 -14.39
CA ARG A 292 -12.76 -7.80 -14.38
C ARG A 292 -11.54 -6.89 -14.26
N LEU A 293 -10.63 -7.16 -13.32
CA LEU A 293 -9.43 -6.36 -13.15
C LEU A 293 -8.54 -6.40 -14.39
N SER A 294 -8.35 -7.58 -14.98
CA SER A 294 -7.62 -7.74 -16.24
C SER A 294 -8.28 -6.95 -17.38
N GLY A 295 -9.61 -7.01 -17.50
CA GLY A 295 -10.38 -6.24 -18.49
C GLY A 295 -10.32 -4.72 -18.30
N GLU A 296 -10.08 -4.25 -17.06
CA GLU A 296 -9.87 -2.84 -16.72
C GLU A 296 -8.40 -2.39 -16.92
N GLY A 297 -7.53 -3.29 -17.40
CA GLY A 297 -6.12 -3.02 -17.68
C GLY A 297 -5.22 -3.04 -16.45
N VAL A 298 -5.67 -3.63 -15.34
CA VAL A 298 -4.87 -3.81 -14.13
C VAL A 298 -3.99 -5.04 -14.28
N MET A 299 -2.69 -4.88 -14.02
CA MET A 299 -1.72 -5.97 -14.13
C MET A 299 -1.84 -6.89 -12.92
N LEU A 300 -1.96 -8.21 -13.14
CA LEU A 300 -2.20 -9.16 -12.06
C LEU A 300 -0.95 -10.00 -11.80
N GLY A 301 -0.69 -10.31 -10.55
CA GLY A 301 0.41 -11.17 -10.15
C GLY A 301 0.10 -11.95 -8.89
N VAL A 302 1.04 -12.79 -8.47
CA VAL A 302 0.92 -13.65 -7.29
C VAL A 302 2.21 -13.60 -6.49
N LEU A 303 2.07 -13.58 -5.16
CA LEU A 303 3.16 -13.86 -4.23
C LEU A 303 2.64 -14.82 -3.16
N SER A 304 2.97 -16.09 -3.27
CA SER A 304 2.42 -17.12 -2.37
C SER A 304 3.47 -18.11 -1.90
N ASN A 305 3.33 -18.55 -0.64
CA ASN A 305 4.07 -19.70 -0.14
C ASN A 305 3.42 -20.95 -0.74
N ALA A 306 4.06 -21.52 -1.75
CA ALA A 306 3.40 -22.38 -2.73
C ALA A 306 4.40 -23.31 -3.45
N GLN A 307 3.86 -24.32 -4.13
CA GLN A 307 4.61 -25.41 -4.75
C GLN A 307 4.30 -25.49 -6.26
N ALA A 308 5.01 -26.35 -6.99
CA ALA A 308 4.93 -26.42 -8.45
C ALA A 308 3.51 -26.69 -9.00
N ASN A 309 2.68 -27.40 -8.24
CA ASN A 309 1.31 -27.74 -8.61
C ASN A 309 0.30 -26.60 -8.36
N THR A 310 0.70 -25.48 -7.74
CA THR A 310 -0.24 -24.44 -7.28
C THR A 310 -0.97 -23.76 -8.45
N LEU A 311 -0.28 -23.32 -9.51
CA LEU A 311 -0.93 -22.66 -10.65
C LEU A 311 -1.83 -23.62 -11.45
N PRO A 312 -1.41 -24.86 -11.78
CA PRO A 312 -2.32 -25.85 -12.36
C PRO A 312 -3.55 -26.15 -11.49
N THR A 313 -3.39 -26.17 -10.16
CA THR A 313 -4.49 -26.36 -9.22
C THR A 313 -5.45 -25.17 -9.23
N LEU A 314 -4.91 -23.94 -9.29
CA LEU A 314 -5.70 -22.72 -9.41
C LEU A 314 -6.58 -22.77 -10.67
N ASP A 315 -6.01 -23.14 -11.81
CA ASP A 315 -6.76 -23.29 -13.06
C ASP A 315 -7.78 -24.44 -13.02
N GLY A 316 -7.42 -25.55 -12.39
CA GLY A 316 -8.33 -26.69 -12.21
C GLY A 316 -9.57 -26.34 -11.38
N ILE A 317 -9.46 -25.39 -10.46
CA ILE A 317 -10.55 -24.97 -9.56
C ILE A 317 -11.33 -23.77 -10.11
N LEU A 318 -10.63 -22.76 -10.66
CA LEU A 318 -11.24 -21.50 -11.12
C LEU A 318 -11.48 -21.47 -12.63
N GLY A 319 -11.08 -22.50 -13.37
CA GLY A 319 -10.92 -22.42 -14.83
C GLY A 319 -9.66 -21.64 -15.21
N PRO A 320 -9.38 -21.44 -16.52
CA PRO A 320 -8.13 -20.87 -17.00
C PRO A 320 -7.98 -19.39 -16.62
N VAL A 321 -7.34 -19.13 -15.48
CA VAL A 321 -7.08 -17.80 -14.91
C VAL A 321 -5.59 -17.48 -14.87
N THR A 322 -4.70 -18.48 -14.89
CA THR A 322 -3.25 -18.25 -14.95
C THR A 322 -2.80 -17.40 -16.14
N PRO A 323 -3.44 -17.43 -17.33
CA PRO A 323 -3.07 -16.51 -18.42
C PRO A 323 -3.38 -15.04 -18.13
N LEU A 324 -4.18 -14.74 -17.10
CA LEU A 324 -4.46 -13.39 -16.64
C LEU A 324 -3.35 -12.85 -15.72
N LEU A 325 -2.51 -13.74 -15.17
CA LEU A 325 -1.41 -13.40 -14.27
C LEU A 325 -0.15 -13.15 -15.09
N ALA A 326 0.49 -12.00 -14.89
CA ALA A 326 1.78 -11.71 -15.47
C ALA A 326 2.82 -12.68 -14.90
N PRO A 327 3.50 -13.50 -15.74
CA PRO A 327 4.49 -14.46 -15.27
C PRO A 327 5.62 -13.81 -14.45
N GLU A 328 6.02 -12.60 -14.84
CA GLU A 328 7.07 -11.82 -14.18
C GLU A 328 6.62 -11.40 -12.77
N LEU A 329 5.34 -11.13 -12.56
CA LEU A 329 4.78 -10.81 -11.25
C LEU A 329 4.29 -12.04 -10.47
N THR A 330 4.54 -13.24 -10.98
CA THR A 330 4.13 -14.49 -10.33
C THR A 330 5.34 -15.10 -9.62
N THR A 331 5.30 -15.08 -8.29
CA THR A 331 6.35 -15.56 -7.41
C THR A 331 5.78 -16.63 -6.48
N LEU A 332 6.26 -17.86 -6.66
CA LEU A 332 5.97 -18.98 -5.77
C LEU A 332 7.23 -19.28 -4.98
N SER A 333 7.12 -19.37 -3.66
CA SER A 333 8.26 -19.46 -2.74
C SER A 333 9.25 -20.59 -3.09
N TYR A 334 8.77 -21.76 -3.55
CA TYR A 334 9.62 -22.91 -3.85
C TYR A 334 10.68 -22.63 -4.92
N HIS A 335 10.41 -21.71 -5.85
CA HIS A 335 11.39 -21.29 -6.87
C HIS A 335 12.59 -20.57 -6.28
N HIS A 336 12.43 -19.96 -5.10
CA HIS A 336 13.41 -19.09 -4.49
C HIS A 336 14.05 -19.69 -3.24
N GLY A 337 13.55 -20.83 -2.75
CA GLY A 337 14.04 -21.46 -1.51
C GLY A 337 13.79 -20.63 -0.25
N ILE A 338 12.95 -19.60 -0.35
CA ILE A 338 12.56 -18.72 0.76
C ILE A 338 11.06 -18.45 0.72
N ALA A 339 10.46 -18.32 1.90
CA ALA A 339 9.05 -18.12 2.11
C ALA A 339 8.76 -16.73 2.70
N LYS A 340 7.54 -16.22 2.47
CA LYS A 340 6.96 -15.13 3.27
C LYS A 340 6.98 -15.53 4.75
N PRO A 341 7.29 -14.62 5.70
CA PRO A 341 7.37 -13.16 5.56
C PRO A 341 8.74 -12.61 5.15
N SER A 342 9.62 -13.39 4.50
CA SER A 342 10.92 -12.87 4.06
C SER A 342 10.76 -11.60 3.21
N PRO A 343 11.37 -10.46 3.61
CA PRO A 343 11.22 -9.20 2.88
C PRO A 343 11.90 -9.24 1.50
N GLU A 344 12.78 -10.22 1.26
CA GLU A 344 13.46 -10.41 -0.01
C GLU A 344 12.49 -10.68 -1.16
N LEU A 345 11.45 -11.50 -0.93
CA LEU A 345 10.43 -11.81 -1.94
C LEU A 345 9.65 -10.55 -2.35
N PHE A 346 9.27 -9.71 -1.38
CA PHE A 346 8.56 -8.46 -1.63
C PHE A 346 9.44 -7.44 -2.35
N ARG A 347 10.72 -7.31 -1.99
CA ARG A 347 11.67 -6.43 -2.69
C ARG A 347 11.92 -6.90 -4.13
N MET A 348 12.00 -8.20 -4.35
CA MET A 348 12.13 -8.76 -5.69
C MET A 348 10.90 -8.42 -6.54
N LEU A 349 9.70 -8.64 -6.01
CA LEU A 349 8.46 -8.28 -6.68
C LEU A 349 8.37 -6.78 -6.99
N ALA A 350 8.76 -5.92 -6.04
CA ALA A 350 8.84 -4.46 -6.25
C ALA A 350 9.75 -4.09 -7.44
N ARG A 351 10.93 -4.69 -7.55
CA ARG A 351 11.83 -4.46 -8.69
C ARG A 351 11.20 -4.88 -10.03
N ARG A 352 10.52 -6.03 -10.07
CA ARG A 352 9.85 -6.51 -11.29
C ARG A 352 8.68 -5.62 -11.70
N LEU A 353 7.99 -4.99 -10.74
CA LEU A 353 6.97 -3.97 -11.02
C LEU A 353 7.59 -2.68 -11.57
N GLU A 354 8.75 -2.27 -11.03
CA GLU A 354 9.48 -1.09 -11.51
C GLU A 354 9.91 -1.24 -12.98
N ASP A 355 10.27 -2.45 -13.43
CA ASP A 355 10.56 -2.75 -14.84
C ASP A 355 9.36 -2.47 -15.77
N HIS A 356 8.14 -2.44 -15.21
CA HIS A 356 6.89 -2.10 -15.89
C HIS A 356 6.42 -0.67 -15.62
N GLY A 357 7.27 0.15 -14.98
CA GLY A 357 6.95 1.51 -14.57
C GLY A 357 5.78 1.57 -13.59
N ILE A 358 5.63 0.56 -12.73
CA ILE A 358 4.64 0.50 -11.65
C ILE A 358 5.39 0.51 -10.32
N SER A 359 5.08 1.47 -9.46
CA SER A 359 5.67 1.53 -8.11
C SER A 359 4.90 0.64 -7.12
N PRO A 360 5.51 0.27 -5.98
CA PRO A 360 4.79 -0.39 -4.89
C PRO A 360 3.54 0.38 -4.43
N ALA A 361 3.57 1.72 -4.43
CA ALA A 361 2.44 2.55 -4.05
C ALA A 361 1.25 2.49 -5.04
N GLU A 362 1.51 2.16 -6.32
CA GLU A 362 0.49 1.91 -7.35
C GLU A 362 0.05 0.43 -7.39
N THR A 363 0.47 -0.38 -6.41
CA THR A 363 0.22 -1.82 -6.37
C THR A 363 -0.51 -2.20 -5.09
N LEU A 364 -1.65 -2.89 -5.24
CA LEU A 364 -2.40 -3.44 -4.11
C LEU A 364 -2.00 -4.90 -3.88
N PHE A 365 -1.45 -5.19 -2.72
CA PHE A 365 -1.20 -6.54 -2.23
C PHE A 365 -2.41 -7.05 -1.44
N VAL A 366 -2.97 -8.19 -1.84
CA VAL A 366 -4.17 -8.79 -1.24
C VAL A 366 -3.80 -10.14 -0.62
N GLY A 367 -3.98 -10.27 0.68
CA GLY A 367 -3.67 -11.50 1.42
C GLY A 367 -4.51 -11.65 2.69
N ASN A 368 -4.48 -12.83 3.30
CA ASN A 368 -5.32 -13.21 4.44
C ASN A 368 -4.52 -13.32 5.76
N ASP A 369 -3.19 -13.22 5.70
CA ASP A 369 -2.31 -13.32 6.87
C ASP A 369 -1.68 -11.96 7.23
N PRO A 370 -2.04 -11.39 8.39
CA PRO A 370 -1.41 -10.16 8.88
C PRO A 370 0.12 -10.18 8.90
N ARG A 371 0.72 -11.31 9.30
CA ARG A 371 2.17 -11.45 9.50
C ARG A 371 2.89 -11.85 8.22
N GLN A 372 2.32 -12.74 7.43
CA GLN A 372 2.98 -13.26 6.22
C GLN A 372 2.73 -12.39 4.99
N ASP A 373 1.57 -11.74 4.91
CA ASP A 373 1.17 -10.97 3.73
C ASP A 373 1.26 -9.47 3.98
N ILE A 374 0.53 -8.98 4.98
CA ILE A 374 0.26 -7.55 5.12
C ILE A 374 1.48 -6.78 5.60
N LEU A 375 2.04 -7.14 6.76
CA LEU A 375 3.18 -6.44 7.33
C LEU A 375 4.40 -6.36 6.37
N PRO A 376 4.88 -7.46 5.78
CA PRO A 376 6.04 -7.39 4.88
C PRO A 376 5.72 -6.68 3.55
N ALA A 377 4.47 -6.72 3.06
CA ALA A 377 4.06 -5.91 1.92
C ALA A 377 4.10 -4.41 2.25
N GLN A 378 3.60 -4.00 3.42
CA GLN A 378 3.66 -2.60 3.86
C GLN A 378 5.09 -2.11 4.02
N GLU A 379 5.98 -2.94 4.57
CA GLU A 379 7.41 -2.61 4.70
C GLU A 379 8.08 -2.40 3.33
N ALA A 380 7.64 -3.12 2.30
CA ALA A 380 8.09 -2.94 0.92
C ALA A 380 7.39 -1.79 0.17
N GLY A 381 6.47 -1.07 0.82
CA GLY A 381 5.81 0.13 0.27
C GLY A 381 4.55 -0.16 -0.56
N PHE A 382 4.03 -1.39 -0.51
CA PHE A 382 2.78 -1.74 -1.17
C PHE A 382 1.57 -1.13 -0.47
N ARG A 383 0.51 -0.81 -1.23
CA ARG A 383 -0.84 -0.71 -0.66
C ARG A 383 -1.31 -2.11 -0.30
N THR A 384 -2.05 -2.24 0.79
CA THR A 384 -2.38 -3.53 1.37
C THR A 384 -3.86 -3.68 1.68
N ALA A 385 -4.39 -4.84 1.31
CA ALA A 385 -5.76 -5.22 1.62
C ALA A 385 -5.74 -6.55 2.37
N LEU A 386 -6.17 -6.52 3.64
CA LEU A 386 -6.43 -7.74 4.39
C LEU A 386 -7.75 -8.34 3.91
N PHE A 387 -7.68 -9.52 3.33
CA PHE A 387 -8.84 -10.26 2.87
C PHE A 387 -9.43 -11.11 4.00
N ALA A 388 -10.65 -10.78 4.40
CA ALA A 388 -11.44 -11.42 5.44
C ALA A 388 -12.77 -11.97 4.92
N GLY A 389 -12.80 -12.42 3.66
CA GLY A 389 -14.03 -12.90 3.02
C GLY A 389 -14.46 -14.33 3.36
N HIS A 390 -13.65 -15.08 4.12
CA HIS A 390 -14.03 -16.39 4.61
C HIS A 390 -13.49 -16.63 6.04
N PRO A 391 -14.34 -17.01 7.02
CA PRO A 391 -13.93 -17.16 8.42
C PRO A 391 -12.79 -18.17 8.63
N GLY A 392 -12.74 -19.23 7.83
CA GLY A 392 -11.68 -20.24 7.90
C GLY A 392 -10.36 -19.83 7.24
N SER A 393 -10.32 -18.66 6.60
CA SER A 393 -9.19 -18.25 5.78
C SER A 393 -8.33 -17.17 6.42
N VAL A 394 -8.87 -16.27 7.24
CA VAL A 394 -8.07 -15.25 7.94
C VAL A 394 -7.17 -15.89 9.00
N ARG A 395 -5.88 -15.53 8.99
CA ARG A 395 -4.94 -15.97 10.03
C ARG A 395 -4.94 -15.00 11.21
N PRO A 396 -4.79 -15.48 12.44
CA PRO A 396 -4.73 -14.61 13.61
C PRO A 396 -3.47 -13.73 13.55
N GLY A 397 -3.64 -12.44 13.83
CA GLY A 397 -2.54 -11.48 13.86
C GLY A 397 -3.03 -10.04 14.00
N VAL A 398 -2.09 -9.11 14.19
CA VAL A 398 -2.37 -7.68 14.29
C VAL A 398 -1.62 -6.97 13.17
N CYS A 399 -2.34 -6.20 12.36
CA CYS A 399 -1.82 -5.31 11.33
C CYS A 399 -2.79 -4.14 11.13
N THR A 400 -2.35 -3.09 10.44
CA THR A 400 -3.20 -1.96 10.05
C THR A 400 -3.14 -1.82 8.53
N PRO A 401 -3.93 -2.62 7.77
CA PRO A 401 -3.91 -2.56 6.31
C PRO A 401 -4.59 -1.26 5.81
N ASP A 402 -4.31 -0.87 4.57
CA ASP A 402 -5.02 0.25 3.92
C ASP A 402 -6.52 -0.09 3.75
N LEU A 403 -6.83 -1.37 3.47
CA LEU A 403 -8.20 -1.86 3.32
C LEU A 403 -8.42 -3.19 4.05
N THR A 404 -9.67 -3.42 4.45
CA THR A 404 -10.14 -4.76 4.85
C THR A 404 -11.30 -5.15 3.96
N LEU A 405 -11.15 -6.26 3.24
CA LEU A 405 -12.11 -6.73 2.24
C LEU A 405 -12.88 -7.94 2.76
N ARG A 406 -14.19 -8.01 2.54
CA ARG A 406 -15.01 -9.18 2.89
C ARG A 406 -15.47 -9.96 1.66
N SER A 407 -15.20 -9.44 0.46
CA SER A 407 -15.45 -10.08 -0.82
C SER A 407 -14.41 -9.61 -1.82
N LEU A 408 -13.94 -10.52 -2.69
CA LEU A 408 -13.03 -10.17 -3.78
C LEU A 408 -13.68 -9.18 -4.76
N SER A 409 -15.03 -9.17 -4.84
CA SER A 409 -15.76 -8.23 -5.70
C SER A 409 -15.64 -6.76 -5.27
N GLU A 410 -15.11 -6.48 -4.09
CA GLU A 410 -14.84 -5.11 -3.61
C GLU A 410 -13.58 -4.52 -4.23
N ILE A 411 -12.64 -5.35 -4.70
CA ILE A 411 -11.34 -4.92 -5.22
C ILE A 411 -11.47 -3.95 -6.39
N PRO A 412 -12.27 -4.20 -7.45
CA PRO A 412 -12.35 -3.29 -8.60
C PRO A 412 -12.83 -1.87 -8.25
N SER A 413 -13.74 -1.76 -7.27
CA SER A 413 -14.19 -0.46 -6.76
C SER A 413 -13.08 0.21 -5.95
N ALA A 414 -12.40 -0.55 -5.09
CA ALA A 414 -11.31 -0.07 -4.27
C ALA A 414 -10.12 0.44 -5.10
N THR A 415 -9.73 -0.28 -6.16
CA THR A 415 -8.66 0.15 -7.09
C THR A 415 -8.98 1.44 -7.83
N SER A 416 -10.26 1.81 -7.91
CA SER A 416 -10.74 3.05 -8.52
C SER A 416 -10.93 4.19 -7.51
N SER A 417 -10.97 3.89 -6.20
CA SER A 417 -11.13 4.85 -5.11
C SER A 417 -9.80 5.31 -4.49
N PHE A 418 -8.70 4.64 -4.84
CA PHE A 418 -7.33 4.94 -4.40
C PHE A 418 -6.63 6.04 -5.17
#